data_AF-A0A9W8M6J0-F1
#
_entry.id   AF-A0A9W8M6J0-F1
#
_cell.length_a   1.000
_cell.length_b   1.000
_cell.length_c   1.000
_cell.angle_alpha   90.00
_cell.angle_beta   90.00
_cell.angle_gamma   90.00
#
_symmetry.space_group_name_H-M   'P 1'
#
loop_
_entity.id
_entity.type
_entity.pdbx_description
1 polymer ?
#
loop_
_entity_poly.entity_id
_entity_poly.type
_entity_poly.pdbx_seq_one_letter_code
_entity_poly.pdbx_strand_id
1 'polypeptide(L)'
;MELKHALLTGFEPFGKPRPSDNRSWETVKQLAGERIVVGDTSVLCHCFELPVSYNPVSELVPRLHRGESYSLVIHCGAGSDGKVEIEQLAHRTGYIKLGNGGEDDVPVGNRVPNYSTPDKLWTSVNVGGLRDALAAKGWDHVEASQDAGRYLCEFTYYTSLAEAQTTYPDRQLPPPKTLFVHVPPHKCDPYDDIELAEIVRDIVRHLVAQS
;
A
#
# COMPACT_ATOMS: atom_id res chain seq x y z
N MET A 1 19.88 10.73 15.96
CA MET A 1 18.91 10.62 14.87
C MET A 1 18.53 9.15 14.73
N GLU A 2 17.29 8.80 15.06
CA GLU A 2 16.77 7.44 14.92
C GLU A 2 16.53 7.12 13.44
N LEU A 3 16.93 5.94 12.98
CA LEU A 3 16.67 5.49 11.60
C LEU A 3 15.52 4.49 11.58
N LYS A 4 14.47 4.79 10.80
CA LYS A 4 13.35 3.91 10.49
C LYS A 4 13.33 3.57 9.00
N HIS A 5 12.64 2.50 8.66
CA HIS A 5 12.54 2.00 7.29
C HIS A 5 11.06 1.98 6.87
N ALA A 6 10.76 2.42 5.65
CA ALA A 6 9.44 2.33 5.04
C ALA A 6 9.50 1.43 3.80
N LEU A 7 8.59 0.45 3.73
CA LEU A 7 8.33 -0.31 2.51
C LEU A 7 7.24 0.42 1.72
N LEU A 8 7.56 0.88 0.52
CA LEU A 8 6.62 1.52 -0.40
C LEU A 8 6.49 0.66 -1.64
N THR A 9 5.28 0.44 -2.14
CA THR A 9 5.12 -0.34 -3.38
C THR A 9 4.07 0.24 -4.30
N GLY A 10 4.27 0.12 -5.61
CA GLY A 10 3.25 0.33 -6.63
C GLY A 10 3.04 -0.95 -7.42
N PHE A 11 2.17 -0.93 -8.43
CA PHE A 11 1.93 -2.08 -9.30
C PHE A 11 2.37 -1.81 -10.73
N GLU A 12 2.72 -2.87 -11.46
CA GLU A 12 2.91 -2.83 -12.91
C GLU A 12 1.60 -2.47 -13.66
N PRO A 13 1.66 -2.12 -14.96
CA PRO A 13 0.48 -1.88 -15.78
C PRO A 13 -0.44 -3.10 -15.92
N PHE A 14 -1.75 -2.88 -15.88
CA PHE A 14 -2.78 -3.91 -16.05
C PHE A 14 -4.02 -3.36 -16.77
N GLY A 15 -4.91 -4.25 -17.19
CA GLY A 15 -6.14 -3.89 -17.94
C GLY A 15 -6.06 -4.14 -19.45
N LYS A 16 -7.16 -3.86 -20.15
CA LYS A 16 -7.30 -4.03 -21.61
C LYS A 16 -8.03 -2.81 -22.22
N PRO A 17 -7.40 -2.03 -23.12
CA PRO A 17 -5.99 -2.11 -23.49
C PRO A 17 -5.09 -1.86 -22.28
N ARG A 18 -3.92 -2.50 -22.25
CA ARG A 18 -2.95 -2.31 -21.17
C ARG A 18 -2.22 -0.97 -21.39
N PRO A 19 -2.20 -0.04 -20.41
CA PRO A 19 -1.45 1.20 -20.52
C PRO A 19 0.07 0.95 -20.50
N SER A 20 0.86 1.98 -20.85
CA SER A 20 2.33 1.93 -20.80
C SER A 20 2.89 1.95 -19.38
N ASP A 21 2.16 2.56 -18.46
CA ASP A 21 2.54 2.82 -17.09
C ASP A 21 1.37 2.51 -16.14
N ASN A 22 1.69 2.51 -14.85
CA ASN A 22 0.70 2.46 -13.79
C ASN A 22 1.08 3.51 -12.77
N ARG A 23 0.17 4.45 -12.59
CA ARG A 23 0.42 5.63 -11.80
C ARG A 23 0.78 5.36 -10.34
N SER A 24 0.32 4.24 -9.79
CA SER A 24 0.76 3.81 -8.46
C SER A 24 2.27 3.60 -8.37
N TRP A 25 2.88 3.02 -9.39
CA TRP A 25 4.33 2.86 -9.47
C TRP A 25 5.03 4.18 -9.81
N GLU A 26 4.49 4.94 -10.76
CA GLU A 26 5.02 6.27 -11.11
C GLU A 26 5.08 7.21 -9.89
N THR A 27 4.11 7.08 -8.98
CA THR A 27 4.07 7.79 -7.70
C THR A 27 5.20 7.33 -6.77
N VAL A 28 5.22 6.05 -6.37
CA VAL A 28 6.13 5.62 -5.30
C VAL A 28 7.59 5.54 -5.73
N LYS A 29 7.88 5.30 -7.03
CA LYS A 29 9.27 5.18 -7.51
C LYS A 29 10.06 6.47 -7.32
N GLN A 30 9.39 7.61 -7.23
CA GLN A 30 10.02 8.91 -6.96
C GLN A 30 10.63 8.99 -5.55
N LEU A 31 10.18 8.16 -4.61
CA LEU A 31 10.69 8.11 -3.23
C LEU A 31 11.81 7.06 -3.06
N ALA A 32 12.25 6.39 -4.13
CA ALA A 32 13.23 5.31 -4.04
C ALA A 32 14.58 5.80 -3.47
N GLY A 33 14.96 5.28 -2.30
CA GLY A 33 16.20 5.67 -1.63
C GLY A 33 16.14 7.04 -0.94
N GLU A 34 14.99 7.71 -0.95
CA GLU A 34 14.78 8.98 -0.27
C GLU A 34 14.86 8.79 1.25
N ARG A 35 15.46 9.78 1.94
CA ARG A 35 15.45 9.89 3.40
C ARG A 35 14.55 11.04 3.83
N ILE A 36 13.39 10.71 4.39
CA ILE A 36 12.43 11.69 4.90
C ILE A 36 12.74 11.95 6.38
N VAL A 37 13.06 13.21 6.71
CA VAL A 37 13.44 13.61 8.08
C VAL A 37 12.25 14.26 8.79
N VAL A 38 11.93 13.79 9.99
CA VAL A 38 10.86 14.29 10.86
C VAL A 38 11.42 14.41 12.28
N GLY A 39 11.72 15.64 12.70
CA GLY A 39 12.40 15.88 13.99
C GLY A 39 13.75 15.13 14.05
N ASP A 40 13.92 14.31 15.07
CA ASP A 40 15.12 13.49 15.28
C ASP A 40 15.05 12.10 14.61
N THR A 41 14.02 11.82 13.82
CA THR A 41 13.85 10.55 13.10
C THR A 41 14.07 10.73 11.60
N SER A 42 14.82 9.83 10.98
CA SER A 42 14.98 9.70 9.53
C SER A 42 14.32 8.41 9.06
N VAL A 43 13.56 8.46 7.97
CA VAL A 43 12.92 7.29 7.34
C VAL A 43 13.53 7.02 5.98
N LEU A 44 14.18 5.87 5.81
CA LEU A 44 14.66 5.41 4.50
C LEU A 44 13.54 4.69 3.74
N CYS A 45 13.24 5.16 2.53
CA CYS A 45 12.17 4.61 1.69
C CYS A 45 12.70 3.53 0.73
N HIS A 46 12.14 2.32 0.85
CA HIS A 46 12.44 1.16 0.00
C HIS A 46 11.27 0.92 -0.95
N CYS A 47 11.47 1.16 -2.24
CA CYS A 47 10.40 1.15 -3.24
C CYS A 47 10.48 -0.07 -4.15
N PHE A 48 9.36 -0.77 -4.36
CA PHE A 48 9.27 -1.94 -5.24
C PHE A 48 8.03 -1.89 -6.13
N GLU A 49 8.19 -2.28 -7.41
CA GLU A 49 7.07 -2.54 -8.31
C GLU A 49 6.58 -3.97 -8.12
N LEU A 50 5.28 -4.12 -7.86
CA LEU A 50 4.64 -5.42 -7.69
C LEU A 50 4.01 -5.87 -9.00
N PRO A 51 4.10 -7.18 -9.34
CA PRO A 51 3.33 -7.73 -10.44
C PRO A 51 1.84 -7.71 -10.12
N VAL A 52 0.99 -7.58 -11.13
CA VAL A 52 -0.47 -7.72 -10.97
C VAL A 52 -0.84 -9.18 -11.20
N SER A 53 -0.30 -10.06 -10.35
CA SER A 53 -0.47 -11.52 -10.45
C SER A 53 -0.44 -12.17 -9.08
N TYR A 54 -1.39 -13.07 -8.79
CA TYR A 54 -1.62 -13.57 -7.44
C TYR A 54 -0.49 -14.43 -6.91
N ASN A 55 -0.02 -15.38 -7.72
CA ASN A 55 1.03 -16.30 -7.27
C ASN A 55 2.34 -15.56 -6.95
N PRO A 56 2.90 -14.72 -7.85
CA PRO A 56 4.06 -13.90 -7.54
C PRO A 56 3.87 -12.99 -6.31
N VAL A 57 2.72 -12.32 -6.18
CA VAL A 57 2.44 -11.45 -5.02
C VAL A 57 2.40 -12.23 -3.71
N SER A 58 1.80 -13.43 -3.72
CA SER A 58 1.69 -14.30 -2.53
C SER A 58 3.05 -14.76 -1.98
N GLU A 59 4.08 -14.76 -2.82
CA GLU A 59 5.45 -15.08 -2.42
C GLU A 59 6.28 -13.81 -2.14
N LEU A 60 6.16 -12.80 -3.00
CA LEU A 60 6.99 -11.59 -2.95
C LEU A 60 6.67 -10.72 -1.74
N VAL A 61 5.40 -10.46 -1.45
CA VAL A 61 5.03 -9.54 -0.35
C VAL A 61 5.53 -10.06 1.00
N PRO A 62 5.32 -11.34 1.39
CA PRO A 62 5.90 -11.88 2.62
C PRO A 62 7.44 -11.85 2.64
N ARG A 63 8.08 -12.06 1.48
CA ARG A 63 9.55 -11.95 1.38
C ARG A 63 10.04 -10.54 1.64
N LEU A 64 9.35 -9.51 1.12
CA LEU A 64 9.67 -8.11 1.40
C LEU A 64 9.59 -7.84 2.90
N HIS A 65 8.51 -8.25 3.58
CA HIS A 65 8.37 -8.10 5.03
C HIS A 65 9.45 -8.78 5.87
N ARG A 66 10.14 -9.80 5.34
CA ARG A 66 11.29 -10.44 5.99
C ARG A 66 12.63 -9.74 5.74
N GLY A 67 12.72 -8.84 4.76
CA GLY A 67 13.96 -8.19 4.35
C GLY A 67 14.50 -7.19 5.36
N GLU A 68 13.69 -6.20 5.75
CA GLU A 68 14.07 -5.12 6.67
C GLU A 68 13.15 -5.08 7.89
N SER A 69 13.54 -4.35 8.94
CA SER A 69 12.66 -4.02 10.07
C SER A 69 11.84 -2.77 9.75
N TYR A 70 10.88 -2.88 8.83
CA TYR A 70 10.04 -1.75 8.45
C TYR A 70 9.18 -1.27 9.61
N SER A 71 9.15 0.05 9.84
CA SER A 71 8.21 0.69 10.76
C SER A 71 6.91 1.12 10.05
N LEU A 72 6.98 1.31 8.74
CA LEU A 72 5.88 1.71 7.87
C LEU A 72 5.82 0.78 6.66
N VAL A 73 4.61 0.43 6.24
CA VAL A 73 4.36 -0.30 5.00
C VAL A 73 3.19 0.37 4.27
N ILE A 74 3.45 0.93 3.08
CA ILE A 74 2.45 1.67 2.31
C ILE A 74 2.43 1.11 0.89
N HIS A 75 1.32 0.51 0.51
CA HIS A 75 1.09 0.08 -0.86
C HIS A 75 0.27 1.13 -1.57
N CYS A 76 0.63 1.45 -2.81
CA CYS A 76 -0.16 2.29 -3.71
C CYS A 76 -0.74 1.41 -4.82
N GLY A 77 -1.98 1.67 -5.22
CA GLY A 77 -2.65 0.99 -6.34
C GLY A 77 -3.47 1.95 -7.18
N ALA A 78 -3.77 1.59 -8.42
CA ALA A 78 -4.65 2.40 -9.26
C ALA A 78 -6.11 2.33 -8.75
N GLY A 79 -6.69 3.49 -8.46
CA GLY A 79 -8.01 3.66 -7.86
C GLY A 79 -9.07 4.24 -8.81
N SER A 80 -10.08 4.87 -8.21
CA SER A 80 -11.14 5.58 -8.92
C SER A 80 -10.69 6.98 -9.37
N ASP A 81 -11.32 7.53 -10.41
CA ASP A 81 -11.06 8.90 -10.87
C ASP A 81 -11.36 9.94 -9.77
N GLY A 82 -10.58 11.02 -9.73
CA GLY A 82 -10.91 12.25 -8.99
C GLY A 82 -10.58 12.28 -7.49
N LYS A 83 -10.02 11.21 -6.92
CA LYS A 83 -9.67 11.14 -5.49
C LYS A 83 -8.58 10.13 -5.16
N VAL A 84 -7.88 10.39 -4.06
CA VAL A 84 -6.98 9.45 -3.39
C VAL A 84 -7.73 8.79 -2.24
N GLU A 85 -7.70 7.46 -2.15
CA GLU A 85 -8.44 6.73 -1.12
C GLU A 85 -7.49 5.96 -0.20
N ILE A 86 -7.56 6.21 1.11
CA ILE A 86 -6.78 5.50 2.13
C ILE A 86 -7.64 4.39 2.71
N GLU A 87 -7.24 3.15 2.46
CA GLU A 87 -7.98 1.96 2.85
C GLU A 87 -7.81 1.65 4.34
N GLN A 88 -8.91 1.29 5.00
CA GLN A 88 -8.94 0.95 6.43
C GLN A 88 -9.08 -0.54 6.70
N LEU A 89 -9.65 -1.28 5.74
CA LEU A 89 -10.11 -2.65 5.91
C LEU A 89 -9.66 -3.48 4.71
N ALA A 90 -9.10 -4.66 4.98
CA ALA A 90 -8.77 -5.66 3.99
C ALA A 90 -9.53 -6.96 4.22
N HIS A 91 -9.90 -7.64 3.13
CA HIS A 91 -10.63 -8.91 3.16
C HIS A 91 -9.80 -10.07 2.67
N ARG A 92 -9.90 -11.20 3.35
CA ARG A 92 -9.15 -12.41 2.98
C ARG A 92 -9.72 -13.13 1.76
N THR A 93 -10.99 -12.94 1.45
CA THR A 93 -11.74 -13.78 0.51
C THR A 93 -12.51 -12.96 -0.52
N GLY A 94 -12.91 -13.62 -1.62
CA GLY A 94 -13.75 -13.02 -2.66
C GLY A 94 -13.00 -12.65 -3.94
N TYR A 95 -11.77 -13.15 -4.13
CA TYR A 95 -10.96 -12.87 -5.31
C TYR A 95 -11.39 -13.71 -6.50
N ILE A 96 -12.03 -13.07 -7.50
CA ILE A 96 -12.51 -13.73 -8.73
C ILE A 96 -11.98 -13.07 -10.01
N LYS A 97 -11.32 -11.92 -9.88
CA LYS A 97 -10.81 -11.14 -11.01
C LYS A 97 -9.47 -11.74 -11.45
N LEU A 98 -9.25 -11.84 -12.75
CA LEU A 98 -8.03 -12.42 -13.32
C LEU A 98 -6.84 -11.46 -13.19
N GLY A 99 -5.70 -11.95 -12.74
CA GLY A 99 -4.43 -11.23 -12.82
C GLY A 99 -3.90 -11.13 -14.26
N ASN A 100 -2.72 -10.52 -14.41
CA ASN A 100 -2.04 -10.35 -15.69
C ASN A 100 -1.61 -11.69 -16.33
N GLY A 101 -1.58 -12.79 -15.57
CA GLY A 101 -1.29 -14.14 -16.05
C GLY A 101 -2.43 -14.83 -16.79
N GLY A 102 -3.63 -14.24 -16.84
CA GLY A 102 -4.77 -14.79 -17.60
C GLY A 102 -5.71 -15.66 -16.77
N GLU A 103 -6.35 -16.65 -17.42
CA GLU A 103 -7.48 -17.42 -16.86
C GLU A 103 -7.11 -18.20 -15.58
N ASP A 104 -5.85 -18.65 -15.46
CA ASP A 104 -5.36 -19.38 -14.30
C ASP A 104 -4.81 -18.46 -13.18
N ASP A 105 -4.77 -17.14 -13.41
CA ASP A 105 -4.24 -16.16 -12.45
C ASP A 105 -5.35 -15.69 -11.48
N VAL A 106 -5.80 -16.63 -10.65
CA VAL A 106 -6.77 -16.46 -9.56
C VAL A 106 -6.28 -17.26 -8.36
N PRO A 107 -6.37 -16.77 -7.11
CA PRO A 107 -5.84 -17.50 -5.97
C PRO A 107 -6.74 -18.69 -5.63
N VAL A 108 -6.13 -19.82 -5.28
CA VAL A 108 -6.84 -21.05 -4.90
C VAL A 108 -7.86 -20.76 -3.79
N GLY A 109 -9.10 -21.18 -4.00
CA GLY A 109 -10.19 -20.95 -3.05
C GLY A 109 -10.63 -19.48 -2.94
N ASN A 110 -10.27 -18.64 -3.92
CA ASN A 110 -10.60 -17.22 -4.00
C ASN A 110 -10.20 -16.45 -2.73
N ARG A 111 -9.05 -16.81 -2.14
CA ARG A 111 -8.60 -16.28 -0.85
C ARG A 111 -7.08 -16.12 -0.75
N VAL A 112 -6.62 -15.27 0.17
CA VAL A 112 -5.21 -15.23 0.56
C VAL A 112 -4.85 -16.54 1.30
N PRO A 113 -3.86 -17.31 0.82
CA PRO A 113 -3.49 -18.60 1.40
C PRO A 113 -2.67 -18.42 2.69
N ASN A 114 -2.46 -19.51 3.43
CA ASN A 114 -1.42 -19.65 4.46
C ASN A 114 -1.46 -18.75 5.71
N TYR A 115 -2.51 -17.96 5.92
CA TYR A 115 -2.70 -17.23 7.19
C TYR A 115 -3.75 -17.88 8.11
N SER A 116 -3.58 -17.76 9.42
CA SER A 116 -4.59 -18.10 10.43
C SER A 116 -5.36 -16.86 10.93
N THR A 117 -5.07 -15.68 10.37
CA THR A 117 -5.71 -14.41 10.72
C THR A 117 -7.19 -14.36 10.31
N PRO A 118 -8.01 -13.52 10.99
CA PRO A 118 -9.42 -13.32 10.66
C PRO A 118 -9.66 -12.90 9.21
N ASP A 119 -10.81 -13.25 8.63
CA ASP A 119 -11.14 -12.93 7.23
C ASP A 119 -11.23 -11.43 6.92
N LYS A 120 -11.23 -10.57 7.96
CA LYS A 120 -11.25 -9.11 7.86
C LYS A 120 -10.17 -8.55 8.78
N LEU A 121 -9.28 -7.74 8.23
CA LEU A 121 -8.20 -7.08 8.97
C LEU A 121 -8.30 -5.57 8.82
N TRP A 122 -8.17 -4.87 9.94
CA TRP A 122 -8.17 -3.41 9.99
C TRP A 122 -6.76 -2.89 10.18
N THR A 123 -6.45 -1.73 9.60
CA THR A 123 -5.23 -1.01 9.97
C THR A 123 -5.31 -0.48 11.40
N SER A 124 -4.16 -0.40 12.06
CA SER A 124 -4.01 0.28 13.36
C SER A 124 -3.90 1.80 13.23
N VAL A 125 -3.78 2.32 12.00
CA VAL A 125 -3.66 3.76 11.73
C VAL A 125 -5.03 4.45 11.90
N ASN A 126 -5.03 5.59 12.58
CA ASN A 126 -6.19 6.48 12.58
C ASN A 126 -6.33 7.18 11.22
N VAL A 127 -6.96 6.51 10.25
CA VAL A 127 -7.12 7.02 8.88
C VAL A 127 -7.94 8.31 8.84
N GLY A 128 -8.94 8.47 9.70
CA GLY A 128 -9.70 9.72 9.80
C GLY A 128 -8.82 10.91 10.19
N GLY A 129 -7.98 10.74 11.23
CA GLY A 129 -7.04 11.76 11.65
C GLY A 129 -5.93 12.04 10.62
N LEU A 130 -5.47 11.00 9.91
CA LEU A 130 -4.52 11.15 8.80
C LEU A 130 -5.13 11.96 7.65
N ARG A 131 -6.35 11.63 7.23
CA ARG A 131 -7.10 12.38 6.21
C ARG A 131 -7.25 13.84 6.60
N ASP A 132 -7.68 14.12 7.83
CA ASP A 132 -7.88 15.49 8.30
C ASP A 132 -6.57 16.29 8.31
N ALA A 133 -5.46 15.64 8.67
CA ALA A 133 -4.14 16.26 8.63
C ALA A 133 -3.63 16.50 7.20
N LEU A 134 -4.00 15.66 6.23
CA LEU A 134 -3.69 15.85 4.82
C LEU A 134 -4.54 16.99 4.22
N ALA A 135 -5.83 17.04 4.51
CA ALA A 135 -6.70 18.14 4.11
C ALA A 135 -6.21 19.49 4.66
N ALA A 136 -5.74 19.53 5.92
CA ALA A 136 -5.14 20.73 6.50
C ALA A 136 -3.86 21.22 5.77
N LYS A 137 -3.25 20.38 4.93
CA LYS A 137 -2.12 20.73 4.05
C LYS A 137 -2.53 21.11 2.63
N GLY A 138 -3.83 21.07 2.31
CA GLY A 138 -4.39 21.35 0.98
C GLY A 138 -4.70 20.11 0.14
N TRP A 139 -4.55 18.90 0.68
CA TRP A 139 -4.89 17.65 -0.01
C TRP A 139 -6.37 17.30 0.17
N ASP A 140 -7.26 18.14 -0.36
CA ASP A 140 -8.70 18.10 -0.09
C ASP A 140 -9.44 16.92 -0.76
N HIS A 141 -8.81 16.28 -1.76
CA HIS A 141 -9.35 15.10 -2.47
C HIS A 141 -8.85 13.76 -1.91
N VAL A 142 -8.41 13.73 -0.64
CA VAL A 142 -8.06 12.49 0.06
C VAL A 142 -9.24 12.00 0.89
N GLU A 143 -9.66 10.75 0.70
CA GLU A 143 -10.79 10.13 1.39
C GLU A 143 -10.38 8.86 2.14
N ALA A 144 -11.18 8.49 3.14
CA ALA A 144 -11.05 7.20 3.80
C ALA A 144 -11.96 6.17 3.12
N SER A 145 -11.44 4.97 2.86
CA SER A 145 -12.17 3.86 2.24
C SER A 145 -12.13 2.61 3.14
N GLN A 146 -13.05 1.68 2.92
CA GLN A 146 -13.14 0.38 3.61
C GLN A 146 -13.23 -0.79 2.62
N ASP A 147 -13.01 -0.53 1.33
CA ASP A 147 -13.10 -1.51 0.26
C ASP A 147 -11.99 -1.24 -0.76
N ALA A 148 -10.87 -1.94 -0.59
CA ALA A 148 -9.74 -1.87 -1.51
C ALA A 148 -10.00 -2.58 -2.85
N GLY A 149 -11.22 -3.10 -3.04
CA GLY A 149 -11.63 -3.85 -4.21
C GLY A 149 -10.98 -5.25 -4.23
N ARG A 150 -11.82 -6.29 -4.29
CA ARG A 150 -11.43 -7.72 -4.30
C ARG A 150 -10.59 -8.16 -5.53
N TYR A 151 -9.41 -7.58 -5.67
CA TYR A 151 -8.39 -7.84 -6.68
C TYR A 151 -7.00 -7.85 -6.04
N LEU A 152 -5.94 -7.54 -6.79
CA LEU A 152 -4.55 -7.56 -6.31
C LEU A 152 -4.25 -6.48 -5.27
N CYS A 153 -4.92 -5.32 -5.33
CA CYS A 153 -4.79 -4.27 -4.31
C CYS A 153 -5.16 -4.81 -2.92
N GLU A 154 -6.39 -5.32 -2.78
CA GLU A 154 -6.87 -5.93 -1.54
C GLU A 154 -6.07 -7.19 -1.15
N PHE A 155 -5.68 -8.03 -2.11
CA PHE A 155 -4.87 -9.22 -1.85
C PHE A 155 -3.53 -8.86 -1.21
N THR A 156 -2.83 -7.87 -1.77
CA THR A 156 -1.59 -7.32 -1.22
C THR A 156 -1.83 -6.68 0.14
N TYR A 157 -2.87 -5.85 0.28
CA TYR A 157 -3.16 -5.15 1.53
C TYR A 157 -3.46 -6.12 2.68
N TYR A 158 -4.32 -7.12 2.44
CA TYR A 158 -4.61 -8.16 3.41
C TYR A 158 -3.34 -8.92 3.80
N THR A 159 -2.54 -9.32 2.81
CA THR A 159 -1.28 -10.03 3.03
C THR A 159 -0.37 -9.23 3.97
N SER A 160 -0.19 -7.94 3.73
CA SER A 160 0.68 -7.09 4.56
C SER A 160 0.12 -6.77 5.95
N LEU A 161 -1.20 -6.67 6.11
CA LEU A 161 -1.82 -6.62 7.44
C LEU A 161 -1.66 -7.93 8.21
N ALA A 162 -1.73 -9.07 7.52
CA ALA A 162 -1.51 -10.38 8.13
C ALA A 162 -0.04 -10.55 8.53
N GLU A 163 0.91 -10.18 7.65
CA GLU A 163 2.35 -10.18 7.94
C GLU A 163 2.69 -9.33 9.16
N ALA A 164 2.05 -8.16 9.33
CA ALA A 164 2.20 -7.34 10.53
C ALA A 164 1.82 -8.08 11.83
N GLN A 165 0.86 -9.02 11.77
CA GLN A 165 0.39 -9.80 12.92
C GLN A 165 1.12 -11.13 13.11
N THR A 166 1.86 -11.61 12.10
CA THR A 166 2.57 -12.89 12.14
C THR A 166 4.08 -12.69 12.11
N THR A 167 4.61 -12.19 11.00
CA THR A 167 6.04 -12.12 10.72
C THR A 167 6.79 -11.17 11.64
N TYR A 168 6.19 -10.05 12.05
CA TYR A 168 6.86 -9.11 12.96
C TYR A 168 6.96 -9.66 14.39
N PRO A 169 5.89 -10.19 15.01
CA PRO A 169 5.99 -10.92 16.27
C PRO A 169 6.99 -12.08 16.23
N ASP A 170 7.00 -12.89 15.18
CA ASP A 170 7.94 -14.01 15.02
C ASP A 170 9.40 -13.53 14.99
N ARG A 171 9.62 -12.34 14.43
CA ARG A 171 10.93 -11.67 14.38
C ARG A 171 11.25 -10.84 15.63
N GLN A 172 10.36 -10.81 16.63
CA GLN A 172 10.46 -9.96 17.83
C GLN A 172 10.56 -8.47 17.50
N LEU A 173 9.84 -8.03 16.46
CA LEU A 173 9.76 -6.64 16.02
C LEU A 173 8.37 -6.06 16.32
N PRO A 174 8.26 -4.74 16.58
CA PRO A 174 6.95 -4.10 16.63
C PRO A 174 6.28 -4.19 15.24
N PRO A 175 4.94 -4.37 15.18
CA PRO A 175 4.22 -4.38 13.93
C PRO A 175 4.32 -3.01 13.24
N PRO A 176 4.47 -2.96 11.90
CA PRO A 176 4.51 -1.71 11.17
C PRO A 176 3.13 -1.05 11.12
N LYS A 177 3.10 0.26 10.92
CA LYS A 177 1.88 0.95 10.48
C LYS A 177 1.68 0.61 8.99
N THR A 178 0.63 -0.16 8.68
CA THR A 178 0.34 -0.66 7.32
C THR A 178 -0.86 0.04 6.71
N LEU A 179 -0.71 0.56 5.49
CA LEU A 179 -1.77 1.20 4.71
C LEU A 179 -1.77 0.72 3.26
N PHE A 180 -2.93 0.85 2.63
CA PHE A 180 -3.06 0.85 1.18
C PHE A 180 -3.67 2.18 0.74
N VAL A 181 -3.13 2.76 -0.33
CA VAL A 181 -3.52 4.06 -0.87
C VAL A 181 -3.86 3.87 -2.34
N HIS A 182 -5.13 4.00 -2.69
CA HIS A 182 -5.54 4.08 -4.07
C HIS A 182 -5.27 5.48 -4.61
N VAL A 183 -4.50 5.57 -5.69
CA VAL A 183 -4.26 6.81 -6.42
C VAL A 183 -5.09 6.83 -7.70
N PRO A 184 -5.69 7.97 -8.06
CA PRO A 184 -6.53 8.09 -9.25
C PRO A 184 -5.70 7.90 -10.53
N PRO A 185 -6.23 7.30 -11.60
CA PRO A 185 -5.52 7.17 -12.87
C PRO A 185 -5.33 8.55 -13.55
N HIS A 186 -4.53 8.62 -14.62
CA HIS A 186 -4.17 9.89 -15.28
C HIS A 186 -5.35 10.72 -15.85
N LYS A 187 -6.58 10.20 -15.85
CA LYS A 187 -7.72 10.86 -16.48
C LYS A 187 -8.53 11.64 -15.44
N CYS A 188 -8.61 12.96 -15.63
CA CYS A 188 -9.45 13.87 -14.81
C CYS A 188 -9.12 13.81 -13.31
N ASP A 189 -7.83 13.84 -12.96
CA ASP A 189 -7.37 13.85 -11.58
C ASP A 189 -7.08 15.28 -11.07
N PRO A 190 -7.47 15.64 -9.83
CA PRO A 190 -6.97 16.83 -9.15
C PRO A 190 -5.45 16.92 -8.98
N TYR A 191 -4.72 15.81 -8.98
CA TYR A 191 -3.27 15.78 -8.72
C TYR A 191 -2.46 15.32 -9.94
N ASP A 192 -1.19 15.70 -10.00
CA ASP A 192 -0.18 15.08 -10.88
C ASP A 192 0.68 14.03 -10.15
N ASP A 193 1.59 13.35 -10.85
CA ASP A 193 2.43 12.30 -10.24
C ASP A 193 3.37 12.82 -9.14
N ILE A 194 3.79 14.08 -9.23
CA ILE A 194 4.68 14.72 -8.25
C ILE A 194 3.87 15.03 -6.99
N GLU A 195 2.65 15.55 -7.14
CA GLU A 195 1.72 15.81 -6.05
C GLU A 195 1.30 14.53 -5.34
N LEU A 196 1.00 13.45 -6.09
CA LEU A 196 0.74 12.14 -5.49
C LEU A 196 1.94 11.62 -4.69
N ALA A 197 3.16 11.81 -5.18
CA ALA A 197 4.37 11.45 -4.45
C ALA A 197 4.51 12.29 -3.17
N GLU A 198 4.17 13.57 -3.21
CA GLU A 198 4.17 14.44 -2.03
C GLU A 198 3.10 14.04 -1.00
N ILE A 199 1.91 13.60 -1.45
CA ILE A 199 0.89 13.02 -0.57
C ILE A 199 1.45 11.80 0.16
N VAL A 200 2.15 10.89 -0.54
CA VAL A 200 2.80 9.73 0.10
C VAL A 200 3.89 10.16 1.08
N ARG A 201 4.70 11.18 0.76
CA ARG A 201 5.67 11.74 1.72
C ARG A 201 4.97 12.30 2.95
N ASP A 202 3.86 13.01 2.78
CA ASP A 202 3.10 13.57 3.89
C ASP A 202 2.44 12.50 4.77
N ILE A 203 1.99 11.39 4.18
CA ILE A 203 1.56 10.21 4.93
C ILE A 203 2.73 9.67 5.76
N VAL A 204 3.92 9.47 5.18
CA VAL A 204 5.10 9.03 5.93
C VAL A 204 5.43 9.98 7.07
N ARG A 205 5.45 11.30 6.82
CA ARG A 205 5.73 12.32 7.84
C ARG A 205 4.72 12.27 8.99
N HIS A 206 3.43 12.16 8.67
CA HIS A 206 2.37 12.09 9.67
C HIS A 206 2.47 10.82 10.53
N LEU A 207 2.69 9.66 9.91
CA LEU A 207 2.79 8.39 10.63
C LEU A 207 4.01 8.33 11.55
N VAL A 208 5.11 9.00 11.20
CA VAL A 208 6.31 9.08 12.05
C VAL A 208 6.15 10.09 13.18
N ALA A 209 5.47 11.22 12.95
CA ALA A 209 5.22 12.20 14.00
C ALA A 209 4.31 11.68 15.14
N GLN A 210 3.54 10.62 14.88
CA GLN A 210 2.69 9.94 15.88
C GLN A 210 3.34 8.66 16.45
N SER A 211 4.65 8.50 16.32
CA SER A 211 5.40 7.32 16.80
C SER A 211 6.26 7.62 18.01
#